data_AF-A0A9P5Z9H2-F1
#
_entry.id   AF-A0A9P5Z9H2-F1
#
_cell.length_a   1.000
_cell.length_b   1.000
_cell.length_c   1.000
_cell.angle_alpha   90.00
_cell.angle_beta   90.00
_cell.angle_gamma   90.00
#
_symmetry.space_group_name_H-M   'P 1'
#
loop_
_entity.id
_entity.type
_entity.pdbx_description
1 polymer ?
#
loop_
_entity_poly.entity_id
_entity_poly.type
_entity_poly.pdbx_seq_one_letter_code
_entity_poly.pdbx_strand_id
1 'polypeptide(L)'
;MPMRLAGDFNVGAQLIGICINLVLYGVELVLAACYLSSARAKRDRKFILFAVISSLIVDTLACIALCAGIFMLLIVDWGRNADFLSVNWTTPLWIFTTGLNEFVVEGFMDQRYYRLSSNSVISFLIFVLMLLSLSASLYLGVDVSKAT
;
A
#
# COMPACT_ATOMS: atom_id res chain seq x y z
N MET A 1 -31.27 -5.42 5.68
CA MET A 1 -31.12 -4.13 6.39
C MET A 1 -29.76 -3.58 6.03
N PRO A 2 -29.66 -2.50 5.22
CA PRO A 2 -28.35 -1.95 4.88
C PRO A 2 -27.79 -1.24 6.12
N MET A 3 -26.61 -1.68 6.52
CA MET A 3 -25.83 -1.12 7.60
C MET A 3 -25.43 0.31 7.21
N ARG A 4 -26.13 1.31 7.75
CA ARG A 4 -25.73 2.72 7.69
C ARG A 4 -24.44 2.90 8.50
N LEU A 5 -23.30 2.64 7.89
CA LEU A 5 -21.97 3.12 8.33
C LEU A 5 -21.54 4.36 7.52
N ALA A 6 -22.50 5.13 7.02
CA ALA A 6 -22.28 6.47 6.50
C ALA A 6 -22.20 7.45 7.69
N GLY A 7 -21.13 7.36 8.47
CA GLY A 7 -20.56 8.59 9.00
C GLY A 7 -19.98 9.32 7.80
N ASP A 8 -20.37 10.58 7.59
CA ASP A 8 -19.94 11.39 6.46
C ASP A 8 -18.45 11.19 6.17
N PHE A 9 -18.11 10.48 5.10
CA PHE A 9 -16.72 10.31 4.69
C PHE A 9 -16.18 11.72 4.45
N ASN A 10 -15.35 12.21 5.36
CA ASN A 10 -14.85 13.55 5.29
C ASN A 10 -13.84 13.62 4.14
N VAL A 11 -14.33 14.01 2.97
CA VAL A 11 -13.55 14.20 1.74
C VAL A 11 -12.33 15.08 1.99
N GLY A 12 -12.47 16.06 2.90
CA GLY A 12 -11.35 16.90 3.34
C GLY A 12 -10.27 16.10 4.08
N ALA A 13 -10.64 15.17 4.96
CA ALA A 13 -9.69 14.28 5.62
C ALA A 13 -8.99 13.35 4.62
N GLN A 14 -9.73 12.84 3.63
CA GLN A 14 -9.16 12.00 2.57
C GLN A 14 -8.17 12.79 1.69
N LEU A 15 -8.47 14.06 1.38
CA LEU A 15 -7.56 14.95 0.65
C LEU A 15 -6.27 15.21 1.44
N ILE A 16 -6.38 15.49 2.74
CA ILE A 16 -5.21 15.66 3.62
C ILE A 16 -4.37 14.38 3.64
N GLY A 17 -5.01 13.21 3.74
CA GLY A 17 -4.34 11.92 3.69
C GLY A 17 -3.52 11.71 2.41
N ILE A 18 -4.07 12.09 1.24
CA ILE A 18 -3.37 11.98 -0.04
C ILE A 18 -2.22 12.98 -0.14
N CYS A 19 -2.39 14.22 0.34
CA CYS A 19 -1.29 15.20 0.39
C CYS A 19 -0.12 14.68 1.22
N ILE A 20 -0.39 14.09 2.40
CA ILE A 20 0.63 13.47 3.24
C ILE A 20 1.27 12.29 2.51
N ASN A 21 0.47 11.43 1.87
CA ASN A 21 0.98 10.28 1.12
C ASN A 21 1.90 10.71 -0.04
N LEU A 22 1.55 11.78 -0.76
CA LEU A 22 2.36 12.30 -1.86
C LEU A 22 3.70 12.86 -1.38
N VAL A 23 3.71 13.53 -0.21
CA VAL A 23 4.96 13.99 0.42
C VAL A 23 5.83 12.81 0.83
N LEU A 24 5.25 11.79 1.47
CA LEU A 24 5.96 10.57 1.87
C LEU A 24 6.54 9.83 0.66
N TYR A 25 5.75 9.69 -0.41
CA TYR A 25 6.20 9.11 -1.67
C TYR A 25 7.34 9.93 -2.31
N GLY A 26 7.31 11.26 -2.22
CA GLY A 26 8.41 12.12 -2.63
C GLY A 26 9.71 11.85 -1.85
N VAL A 27 9.60 11.65 -0.53
CA VAL A 27 10.74 11.27 0.32
C VAL A 27 11.26 9.89 -0.06
N GLU A 28 10.38 8.93 -0.31
CA GLU A 28 10.73 7.58 -0.77
C GLU A 28 11.51 7.61 -2.08
N LEU A 29 11.05 8.38 -3.07
CA LEU A 29 11.74 8.57 -4.36
C LEU A 29 13.15 9.15 -4.16
N VAL A 30 13.31 10.14 -3.28
CA VAL A 30 14.63 10.72 -2.97
C VAL A 30 15.53 9.68 -2.31
N LEU A 31 15.01 8.90 -1.35
CA LEU A 31 15.76 7.82 -0.70
C LEU A 31 16.18 6.73 -1.70
N ALA A 32 15.27 6.32 -2.58
CA ALA A 32 15.53 5.34 -3.63
C ALA A 32 16.58 5.87 -4.62
N ALA A 33 16.49 7.14 -5.03
CA ALA A 33 17.47 7.78 -5.91
C ALA A 33 18.85 7.89 -5.26
N CYS A 34 18.92 8.32 -3.99
CA CYS A 34 20.16 8.36 -3.22
C CYS A 34 20.77 6.96 -3.05
N TYR A 35 19.94 5.95 -2.83
CA TYR A 35 20.39 4.56 -2.74
C TYR A 35 20.99 4.07 -4.06
N LEU A 36 20.27 4.25 -5.18
CA LEU A 36 20.72 3.85 -6.52
C LEU A 36 21.96 4.63 -6.99
N SER A 37 22.10 5.88 -6.57
CA SER A 37 23.27 6.72 -6.87
C SER A 37 24.50 6.35 -6.02
N SER A 38 24.31 5.77 -4.84
CA SER A 38 25.41 5.39 -3.96
C SER A 38 26.17 4.18 -4.50
N ALA A 39 27.50 4.18 -4.34
CA ALA A 39 28.35 3.03 -4.67
C ALA A 39 27.98 1.73 -3.90
N ARG A 40 27.18 1.85 -2.82
CA ARG A 40 26.62 0.73 -2.07
C ARG A 40 25.65 -0.12 -2.89
N ALA A 41 24.86 0.46 -3.79
CA ALA A 41 23.93 -0.31 -4.63
C ALA A 41 24.64 -1.34 -5.53
N LYS A 42 25.90 -1.12 -5.89
CA LYS A 42 26.70 -2.07 -6.68
C LYS A 42 27.29 -3.22 -5.85
N ARG A 43 27.40 -3.04 -4.52
CA ARG A 43 27.97 -4.03 -3.59
C ARG A 43 26.89 -4.84 -2.87
N ASP A 44 25.69 -4.27 -2.74
CA ASP A 44 24.60 -4.91 -2.04
C ASP A 44 24.04 -6.11 -2.81
N ARG A 45 23.50 -7.07 -2.05
CA ARG A 45 22.97 -8.32 -2.60
C ARG A 45 21.76 -7.99 -3.48
N LYS A 46 21.67 -8.59 -4.67
CA LYS A 46 20.58 -8.39 -5.65
C LYS A 46 19.17 -8.50 -5.04
N PHE A 47 19.02 -9.24 -3.95
CA PHE A 47 17.78 -9.33 -3.17
C PHE A 47 17.31 -7.99 -2.60
N ILE A 48 18.20 -7.18 -2.04
CA ILE A 48 17.86 -5.86 -1.49
C ILE A 48 17.47 -4.90 -2.61
N LEU A 49 18.20 -4.94 -3.72
CA LEU A 49 17.86 -4.15 -4.91
C LEU A 49 16.47 -4.53 -5.44
N PHE A 50 16.17 -5.82 -5.52
CA PHE A 50 14.84 -6.30 -5.93
C PHE A 50 13.75 -5.79 -4.98
N ALA A 51 13.94 -5.89 -3.67
CA ALA A 51 12.99 -5.42 -2.67
C ALA A 51 12.71 -3.91 -2.78
N VAL A 52 13.75 -3.09 -2.99
CA VAL A 52 13.61 -1.64 -3.17
C VAL A 52 12.84 -1.32 -4.45
N ILE A 53 13.16 -1.98 -5.57
CA ILE A 53 12.46 -1.76 -6.84
C ILE A 53 11.00 -2.24 -6.76
N SER A 54 10.74 -3.38 -6.13
CA SER A 54 9.39 -3.89 -5.98
C SER A 54 8.55 -2.98 -5.08
N SER A 55 9.10 -2.48 -3.98
CA SER A 55 8.44 -1.49 -3.12
C SER A 55 8.07 -0.25 -3.92
N LEU A 56 9.05 0.32 -4.64
CA LEU A 56 8.83 1.53 -5.42
C LEU A 56 7.71 1.35 -6.46
N ILE A 57 7.68 0.21 -7.17
CA ILE A 57 6.62 -0.09 -8.13
C ILE A 57 5.26 -0.18 -7.42
N VAL A 58 5.18 -0.90 -6.30
CA VAL A 58 3.92 -1.07 -5.56
C VAL A 58 3.43 0.28 -5.01
N ASP A 59 4.32 1.10 -4.46
CA ASP A 59 4.01 2.44 -3.95
C ASP A 59 3.61 3.42 -5.07
N THR A 60 4.20 3.30 -6.27
CA THR A 60 3.75 4.07 -7.44
C THR A 60 2.31 3.71 -7.83
N LEU A 61 1.96 2.42 -7.83
CA LEU A 61 0.60 1.96 -8.16
C LEU A 61 -0.40 2.40 -7.09
N ALA A 62 -0.03 2.33 -5.82
CA ALA A 62 -0.85 2.82 -4.71
C ALA A 62 -1.12 4.33 -4.83
N CYS A 63 -0.10 5.12 -5.17
CA CYS A 63 -0.24 6.56 -5.40
C CYS A 63 -1.15 6.87 -6.60
N ILE A 64 -1.00 6.15 -7.72
CA ILE A 64 -1.86 6.30 -8.89
C ILE A 64 -3.31 5.99 -8.52
N ALA A 65 -3.55 4.90 -7.78
CA ALA A 65 -4.87 4.56 -7.30
C ALA A 65 -5.45 5.71 -6.46
N LEU A 66 -4.75 6.15 -5.41
CA LEU A 66 -5.25 7.22 -4.53
C LEU A 66 -5.57 8.52 -5.30
N CYS A 67 -4.70 8.94 -6.22
CA CYS A 67 -4.92 10.11 -7.06
C CYS A 67 -6.14 9.94 -7.98
N ALA A 68 -6.30 8.76 -8.60
CA ALA A 68 -7.47 8.47 -9.45
C ALA A 68 -8.78 8.43 -8.64
N GLY A 69 -8.73 7.89 -7.42
CA GLY A 69 -9.89 7.77 -6.53
C GLY A 69 -10.42 9.13 -6.10
N ILE A 70 -9.51 10.04 -5.71
CA ILE A 70 -9.94 11.39 -5.33
C ILE A 70 -10.36 12.23 -6.54
N PHE A 71 -9.78 11.99 -7.71
CA PHE A 71 -10.23 12.63 -8.96
C PHE A 71 -11.66 12.23 -9.30
N MET A 72 -11.99 10.93 -9.24
CA MET A 72 -13.36 10.44 -9.42
C MET A 72 -14.31 11.11 -8.42
N LEU A 73 -13.90 11.15 -7.15
CA LEU A 73 -14.73 11.68 -6.06
C LEU A 73 -14.94 13.20 -6.12
N LEU A 74 -13.93 13.98 -6.52
CA LEU A 74 -13.99 15.45 -6.54
C LEU A 74 -14.49 16.04 -7.87
N ILE A 75 -14.27 15.35 -8.98
CA ILE A 75 -14.54 15.90 -10.32
C ILE A 75 -15.65 15.14 -11.03
N VAL A 76 -15.60 13.80 -11.03
CA VAL A 76 -16.56 12.99 -11.79
C VAL A 76 -17.91 12.90 -11.08
N ASP A 77 -17.89 12.62 -9.77
CA ASP A 77 -19.10 12.42 -8.97
C ASP A 77 -19.51 13.66 -8.16
N TRP A 78 -18.98 14.83 -8.53
CA TRP A 78 -19.23 16.07 -7.81
C TRP A 78 -20.73 16.42 -7.79
N GLY A 79 -21.30 16.48 -6.58
CA GLY A 79 -22.72 16.82 -6.36
C GLY A 79 -23.70 15.63 -6.42
N ARG A 80 -23.22 14.41 -6.64
CA ARG A 80 -24.06 13.20 -6.70
C ARG A 80 -24.06 12.49 -5.34
N ASN A 81 -24.97 12.89 -4.46
CA ASN A 81 -25.08 12.45 -3.05
C ASN A 81 -25.27 10.94 -2.81
N ALA A 82 -25.45 10.11 -3.83
CA ALA A 82 -25.86 8.71 -3.67
C ALA A 82 -24.75 7.68 -3.98
N ASP A 83 -23.68 8.06 -4.68
CA ASP A 83 -22.76 7.06 -5.27
C ASP A 83 -21.33 7.09 -4.72
N PHE A 84 -21.05 7.86 -3.65
CA PHE A 84 -19.74 7.79 -2.95
C PHE A 84 -19.39 6.38 -2.41
N LEU A 85 -20.37 5.48 -2.39
CA LEU A 85 -20.26 4.08 -2.00
C LEU A 85 -20.10 3.12 -3.18
N SER A 86 -20.19 3.57 -4.44
CA SER A 86 -19.87 2.70 -5.56
C SER A 86 -18.37 2.44 -5.54
N VAL A 87 -18.01 1.19 -5.24
CA VAL A 87 -16.63 0.73 -5.25
C VAL A 87 -16.08 1.01 -6.65
N ASN A 88 -15.16 1.95 -6.77
CA ASN A 88 -14.48 2.20 -8.03
C ASN A 88 -13.33 1.22 -8.19
N TRP A 89 -12.91 0.97 -9.44
CA TRP A 89 -11.76 0.11 -9.79
C TRP A 89 -10.46 0.47 -9.04
N THR A 90 -10.39 1.71 -8.54
CA THR A 90 -9.33 2.23 -7.69
C THR A 90 -9.24 1.54 -6.33
N THR A 91 -10.36 1.21 -5.70
CA THR A 91 -10.41 0.61 -4.36
C THR A 91 -9.77 -0.78 -4.32
N PRO A 92 -10.13 -1.75 -5.20
CA PRO A 92 -9.46 -3.04 -5.18
C PRO A 92 -7.98 -2.90 -5.55
N LEU A 93 -7.61 -2.02 -6.48
CA LEU A 93 -6.21 -1.76 -6.82
C LEU A 93 -5.41 -1.28 -5.60
N TRP A 94 -5.95 -0.33 -4.84
CA TRP A 94 -5.33 0.16 -3.61
C TRP A 94 -5.15 -0.95 -2.57
N ILE A 95 -6.18 -1.77 -2.32
CA ILE A 95 -6.11 -2.91 -1.39
C ILE A 95 -5.01 -3.90 -1.81
N PHE A 96 -4.94 -4.23 -3.10
CA PHE A 96 -3.90 -5.13 -3.62
C PHE A 96 -2.50 -4.55 -3.42
N THR A 97 -2.32 -3.27 -3.72
CA THR A 97 -1.03 -2.61 -3.55
C THR A 97 -0.61 -2.52 -2.08
N THR A 98 -1.54 -2.25 -1.17
CA THR A 98 -1.24 -2.20 0.26
C THR A 98 -0.81 -3.57 0.78
N GLY A 99 -1.52 -4.63 0.45
CA GLY A 99 -1.16 -5.99 0.85
C GLY A 99 0.20 -6.44 0.29
N LEU A 100 0.51 -6.07 -0.96
CA LEU A 100 1.83 -6.35 -1.55
C LEU A 100 2.93 -5.53 -0.87
N ASN A 101 2.67 -4.28 -0.51
CA ASN A 101 3.65 -3.45 0.16
C ASN A 101 3.95 -3.99 1.57
N GLU A 102 2.92 -4.33 2.33
CA GLU A 102 3.04 -5.00 3.63
C GLU A 102 3.92 -6.24 3.52
N PHE A 103 3.67 -7.11 2.55
CA PHE A 103 4.48 -8.31 2.35
C PHE A 103 5.97 -8.01 2.08
N VAL A 104 6.27 -7.01 1.25
CA VAL A 104 7.65 -6.63 0.92
C VAL A 104 8.35 -6.02 2.14
N VAL A 105 7.69 -5.08 2.82
CA VAL A 105 8.24 -4.34 3.97
C VAL A 105 8.40 -5.26 5.18
N GLU A 106 7.39 -6.06 5.50
CA GLU A 106 7.43 -7.02 6.61
C GLU A 106 8.45 -8.13 6.34
N GLY A 107 8.56 -8.63 5.10
CA GLY A 107 9.56 -9.62 4.73
C GLY A 107 11.00 -9.08 4.91
N PHE A 108 11.24 -7.81 4.59
CA PHE A 108 12.53 -7.16 4.83
C PHE A 108 12.80 -6.99 6.33
N MET A 109 11.79 -6.58 7.11
CA MET A 109 11.90 -6.42 8.56
C MET A 109 12.13 -7.75 9.28
N ASP A 110 11.44 -8.82 8.88
CA ASP A 110 11.63 -10.15 9.46
C ASP A 110 13.05 -10.66 9.21
N GLN A 111 13.57 -10.49 7.98
CA GLN A 111 14.97 -10.85 7.68
C GLN A 111 15.96 -10.13 8.60
N ARG A 112 15.71 -8.83 8.87
CA ARG A 112 16.55 -8.03 9.76
C ARG A 112 16.38 -8.47 11.22
N TYR A 113 15.16 -8.78 11.64
CA TYR A 113 14.84 -9.23 12.98
C TYR A 113 15.50 -10.58 13.29
N TYR A 114 15.44 -11.52 12.35
CA TYR A 114 16.10 -12.83 12.46
C TYR A 114 17.60 -12.68 12.72
N ARG A 115 18.26 -11.76 12.00
CA ARG A 115 19.70 -11.48 12.16
C ARG A 115 20.05 -10.85 13.51
N LEU A 116 19.13 -10.10 14.13
CA LEU A 116 19.40 -9.39 15.38
C LEU A 116 19.02 -10.22 16.61
N SER A 117 17.87 -10.89 16.59
CA SER A 117 17.35 -11.61 17.75
C SER A 117 17.85 -13.05 17.83
N SER A 118 18.26 -13.66 16.71
CA SER A 118 18.59 -15.10 16.59
C SER A 118 17.47 -16.06 17.05
N ASN A 119 16.29 -15.54 17.39
CA ASN A 119 15.13 -16.32 17.84
C ASN A 119 14.26 -16.68 16.64
N SER A 120 14.44 -17.91 16.15
CA SER A 120 13.73 -18.42 14.97
C SER A 120 12.21 -18.50 15.16
N VAL A 121 11.74 -18.67 16.41
CA VAL A 121 10.31 -18.79 16.74
C VAL A 121 9.54 -17.50 16.44
N ILE A 122 10.11 -16.36 16.82
CA ILE A 122 9.45 -15.07 16.65
C ILE A 122 9.43 -14.69 15.17
N SER A 123 10.53 -14.92 14.44
CA SER A 123 10.56 -14.72 12.98
C SER A 123 9.56 -15.62 12.25
N PHE A 124 9.44 -16.88 12.65
CA PHE A 124 8.43 -17.77 12.08
C PHE A 124 7.01 -17.27 12.33
N LEU A 125 6.72 -16.76 13.53
CA LEU A 125 5.42 -16.19 13.87
C LEU A 125 5.12 -14.95 13.01
N ILE A 126 6.09 -14.04 12.84
CA ILE A 126 5.97 -12.86 11.98
C ILE A 126 5.72 -13.27 10.53
N PHE A 127 6.45 -14.25 10.02
CA PHE A 127 6.29 -14.77 8.67
C PHE A 127 4.88 -15.34 8.43
N VAL A 128 4.32 -16.09 9.40
CA VAL A 128 2.95 -16.61 9.30
C VAL A 128 1.92 -15.49 9.34
N LEU A 129 2.09 -14.49 10.21
CA LEU A 129 1.21 -13.32 10.27
C LEU A 129 1.24 -12.51 8.97
N MET A 130 2.40 -12.34 8.39
CA MET A 130 2.58 -11.66 7.09
C MET A 130 1.82 -12.39 5.96
N LEU A 131 1.91 -13.73 5.91
CA LEU A 131 1.14 -14.52 4.94
C LEU A 131 -0.37 -14.41 5.17
N LEU A 132 -0.81 -14.38 6.42
CA LEU A 132 -2.20 -14.16 6.77
C LEU A 132 -2.68 -12.77 6.32
N SER A 133 -1.91 -11.71 6.59
CA SER A 133 -2.25 -10.34 6.16
C SER A 133 -2.36 -10.25 4.64
N LEU A 134 -1.39 -10.82 3.91
CA LEU A 134 -1.43 -10.85 2.45
C LEU A 134 -2.67 -11.59 1.94
N SER A 135 -2.98 -12.76 2.51
CA SER A 135 -4.16 -13.54 2.11
C SER A 135 -5.48 -12.80 2.37
N ALA A 136 -5.58 -12.09 3.49
CA ALA A 136 -6.74 -11.28 3.83
C ALA A 136 -6.91 -10.12 2.85
N SER A 137 -5.82 -9.40 2.54
CA SER A 137 -5.81 -8.30 1.58
C SER A 137 -6.19 -8.76 0.17
N LEU A 138 -5.68 -9.93 -0.27
CA LEU A 138 -6.07 -10.52 -1.57
C LEU A 138 -7.55 -10.91 -1.60
N TYR A 139 -8.04 -11.54 -0.54
CA TYR A 139 -9.44 -11.95 -0.43
C TYR A 139 -10.39 -10.75 -0.49
N LEU A 140 -10.08 -9.71 0.30
CA LEU A 140 -10.85 -8.46 0.31
C LEU A 140 -10.80 -7.76 -1.05
N GLY A 141 -9.63 -7.69 -1.70
CA GLY A 141 -9.51 -7.11 -3.03
C GLY A 141 -10.38 -7.80 -4.08
N VAL A 142 -10.46 -9.14 -4.04
CA VAL A 142 -11.33 -9.92 -4.95
C VAL A 142 -12.80 -9.71 -4.64
N ASP A 143 -13.19 -9.67 -3.38
CA ASP A 143 -14.59 -9.47 -2.98
C ASP A 143 -15.08 -8.07 -3.41
N VAL A 144 -14.27 -7.06 -3.14
CA VAL A 144 -14.49 -5.67 -3.53
C VAL A 144 -14.53 -5.51 -5.05
N SER A 145 -13.67 -6.22 -5.78
CA SER A 145 -13.69 -6.21 -7.25
C SER A 145 -14.94 -6.85 -7.86
N LYS A 146 -15.64 -7.74 -7.15
CA LYS A 146 -16.92 -8.31 -7.62
C LYS A 146 -18.11 -7.41 -7.33
N ALA A 147 -17.95 -6.50 -6.36
CA ALA A 147 -18.95 -5.52 -5.98
C ALA A 147 -18.89 -4.21 -6.79
N THR A 148 -17.84 -4.06 -7.62
CA THR A 148 -17.66 -2.97 -8.60
C THR A 148 -18.36 -3.32 -9.91
#